data_AF-A0A1W2DG09-F1
#
_entry.id   AF-A0A1W2DG09-F1
#
_cell.length_a   1.000
_cell.length_b   1.000
_cell.length_c   1.000
_cell.angle_alpha   90.00
_cell.angle_beta   90.00
_cell.angle_gamma   90.00
#
_symmetry.space_group_name_H-M   'P 1'
#
loop_
_entity.id
_entity.type
_entity.pdbx_description
1 polymer ?
#
loop_
_entity_poly.entity_id
_entity_poly.type
_entity_poly.pdbx_seq_one_letter_code
_entity_poly.pdbx_strand_id
1 'polypeptide(L)'
;MVAGLVFFGKQNSANNVVQVVAFQTGFNRIIMAVKTDFIEIFQTIRAVLQPYATLGFSNRINSEVTYDLWSDKNVEIEGQKRNEIYFAGLMIKKSHVGFYYMPVYAEPEMKKIFDPSLLKLLKGKSCFHLKKLDDELLGHIESALAEGYRLYKEKGWV
;
A
#
# COMPACT_ATOMS: atom_id res chain seq x y z
N MET A 1 10.64 -4.80 48.93
CA MET A 1 11.10 -3.44 49.29
C MET A 1 10.10 -2.46 48.74
N VAL A 2 9.58 -1.61 49.62
CA VAL A 2 8.52 -0.64 49.35
C VAL A 2 9.12 0.56 48.62
N ALA A 3 8.52 0.98 47.51
CA ALA A 3 8.79 2.29 46.92
C ALA A 3 7.45 3.03 46.79
N GLY A 4 7.32 4.10 47.56
CA GLY A 4 6.11 4.88 47.73
C GLY A 4 5.75 5.69 46.47
N LEU A 5 4.44 5.82 46.26
CA LEU A 5 3.82 6.62 45.24
C LEU A 5 3.66 8.05 45.79
N VAL A 6 4.39 9.02 45.23
CA VAL A 6 4.19 10.45 45.55
C VAL A 6 3.30 11.04 44.48
N PHE A 7 2.07 11.43 44.85
CA PHE A 7 1.18 12.22 44.00
C PHE A 7 1.39 13.70 44.27
N PHE A 8 1.70 14.48 43.23
CA PHE A 8 1.46 15.92 43.23
C PHE A 8 0.30 16.21 42.29
N GLY A 9 -0.87 16.50 42.88
CA GLY A 9 -1.99 17.10 42.17
C GLY A 9 -1.77 18.61 42.03
N LYS A 10 -2.06 19.15 40.85
CA LYS A 10 -2.38 20.57 40.70
C LYS A 10 -3.72 20.64 39.97
N GLN A 11 -4.76 21.02 40.72
CA GLN A 11 -6.05 21.34 40.15
C GLN A 11 -5.93 22.60 39.28
N ASN A 12 -6.55 22.59 38.11
CA ASN A 12 -6.97 23.81 37.47
C ASN A 12 -8.33 23.61 36.80
N SER A 13 -9.17 24.63 37.01
CA SER A 13 -10.61 24.68 36.80
C SER A 13 -11.01 24.78 35.33
N ALA A 14 -12.25 24.34 35.05
CA ALA A 14 -13.05 24.56 33.85
C ALA A 14 -12.68 23.73 32.59
N ASN A 15 -13.18 22.49 32.54
CA ASN A 15 -14.03 21.93 31.45
C ASN A 15 -13.97 20.40 31.48
N ASN A 16 -15.10 19.79 31.82
CA ASN A 16 -15.27 18.34 31.95
C ASN A 16 -15.13 17.62 30.60
N VAL A 17 -13.94 17.07 30.34
CA VAL A 17 -13.77 15.77 29.68
C VAL A 17 -12.65 15.07 30.43
N VAL A 18 -13.00 14.21 31.38
CA VAL A 18 -12.03 13.38 32.11
C VAL A 18 -11.48 12.35 31.12
N GLN A 19 -10.33 12.67 30.53
CA GLN A 19 -9.56 11.73 29.74
C GLN A 19 -8.95 10.72 30.74
N VAL A 20 -9.60 9.58 30.90
CA VAL A 20 -9.07 8.45 31.67
C VAL A 20 -7.87 7.91 30.90
N VAL A 21 -6.68 8.37 31.25
CA VAL A 21 -5.43 7.81 30.77
C VAL A 21 -5.23 6.49 31.52
N ALA A 22 -5.73 5.40 30.94
CA ALA A 22 -5.39 4.06 31.40
C ALA A 22 -3.89 3.84 31.16
N PHE A 23 -3.10 3.89 32.23
CA PHE A 23 -1.73 3.39 32.24
C PHE A 23 -1.79 1.87 32.07
N GLN A 24 -1.68 1.38 30.83
CA GLN A 24 -1.50 -0.04 30.57
C GLN A 24 -0.05 -0.41 30.87
N THR A 25 0.19 -0.86 32.11
CA THR A 25 1.43 -1.53 32.49
C THR A 25 1.57 -2.87 31.78
N GLY A 26 2.68 -3.08 31.09
CA GLY A 26 3.31 -4.39 30.95
C GLY A 26 2.68 -5.41 30.00
N PHE A 27 2.90 -5.24 28.69
CA PHE A 27 3.18 -6.36 27.79
C PHE A 27 3.94 -5.80 26.58
N ASN A 28 5.22 -6.14 26.41
CA ASN A 28 5.94 -5.89 25.17
C ASN A 28 5.33 -6.76 24.06
N ARG A 29 4.16 -6.36 23.56
CA ARG A 29 3.59 -6.82 22.30
C ARG A 29 3.75 -5.66 21.33
N ILE A 30 4.85 -5.67 20.59
CA ILE A 30 4.88 -5.02 19.27
C ILE A 30 3.83 -5.78 18.45
N ILE A 31 2.56 -5.38 18.51
CA ILE A 31 1.54 -5.94 17.63
C ILE A 31 1.76 -5.24 16.29
N MET A 32 2.48 -5.91 15.39
CA MET A 32 2.40 -5.60 13.95
C MET A 32 0.91 -5.62 13.59
N ALA A 33 0.35 -4.47 13.24
CA ALA A 33 -1.08 -4.33 13.05
C ALA A 33 -1.50 -4.96 11.73
N VAL A 34 -1.88 -6.23 11.77
CA VAL A 34 -2.40 -6.95 10.59
C VAL A 34 -3.83 -6.51 10.29
N LYS A 35 -4.03 -5.95 9.11
CA LYS A 35 -5.34 -5.54 8.58
C LYS A 35 -5.95 -6.71 7.84
N THR A 36 -7.24 -6.95 8.05
CA THR A 36 -8.01 -7.99 7.35
C THR A 36 -9.28 -7.46 6.71
N ASP A 37 -9.70 -6.25 7.07
CA ASP A 37 -10.81 -5.57 6.42
C ASP A 37 -10.39 -5.09 5.03
N PHE A 38 -11.20 -5.40 4.00
CA PHE A 38 -10.82 -5.09 2.62
C PHE A 38 -10.88 -3.61 2.29
N ILE A 39 -11.74 -2.84 2.98
CA ILE A 39 -11.79 -1.38 2.81
C ILE A 39 -10.51 -0.78 3.40
N GLU A 40 -10.12 -1.20 4.61
CA GLU A 40 -8.90 -0.73 5.26
C GLU A 40 -7.64 -1.06 4.44
N ILE A 41 -7.52 -2.30 3.93
CA ILE A 41 -6.44 -2.72 3.03
C ILE A 41 -6.42 -1.84 1.78
N PHE A 42 -7.58 -1.65 1.14
CA PHE A 42 -7.70 -0.83 -0.07
C PHE A 42 -7.26 0.62 0.18
N GLN A 43 -7.77 1.27 1.21
CA GLN A 43 -7.44 2.68 1.51
C GLN A 43 -5.96 2.84 1.86
N THR A 44 -5.39 1.90 2.62
CA THR A 44 -3.96 1.92 2.98
C THR A 44 -3.10 1.87 1.73
N ILE A 45 -3.34 0.93 0.82
CA ILE A 45 -2.51 0.78 -0.38
C ILE A 45 -2.81 1.91 -1.39
N ARG A 46 -4.06 2.38 -1.48
CA ARG A 46 -4.41 3.53 -2.34
C ARG A 46 -3.64 4.79 -1.94
N ALA A 47 -3.45 5.03 -0.65
CA ALA A 47 -2.63 6.15 -0.17
C ALA A 47 -1.17 6.07 -0.66
N VAL A 48 -0.62 4.85 -0.80
CA VAL A 48 0.71 4.62 -1.39
C VAL A 48 0.72 4.88 -2.90
N LEU A 49 -0.36 4.55 -3.62
CA LEU A 49 -0.45 4.78 -5.07
C LEU A 49 -0.67 6.26 -5.44
N GLN A 50 -1.40 7.01 -4.63
CA GLN A 50 -1.81 8.39 -4.96
C GLN A 50 -0.67 9.35 -5.36
N PRO A 51 0.50 9.35 -4.68
CA PRO A 51 1.62 10.21 -5.08
C PRO A 51 2.06 10.00 -6.53
N TYR A 52 1.95 8.79 -7.08
CA TYR A 52 2.35 8.51 -8.45
C TYR A 52 1.50 9.23 -9.50
N ALA A 53 0.26 9.62 -9.17
CA ALA A 53 -0.55 10.47 -10.07
C ALA A 53 0.09 11.85 -10.32
N THR A 54 0.98 12.32 -9.43
CA THR A 54 1.75 13.55 -9.63
C THR A 54 3.08 13.32 -10.36
N LEU A 55 3.44 12.05 -10.59
CA LEU A 55 4.72 11.62 -11.16
C LEU A 55 4.61 11.18 -12.63
N GLY A 56 3.57 11.65 -13.33
CA GLY A 56 3.35 11.38 -14.75
C GLY A 56 2.32 10.29 -15.05
N PHE A 57 1.61 9.79 -14.03
CA PHE A 57 0.47 8.90 -14.21
C PHE A 57 -0.85 9.65 -14.06
N SER A 58 -1.91 9.16 -14.70
CA SER A 58 -3.28 9.62 -14.54
C SER A 58 -4.13 8.49 -13.93
N ASN A 59 -5.12 8.86 -13.10
CA ASN A 59 -6.14 7.93 -12.64
C ASN A 59 -7.41 8.10 -13.48
N ARG A 60 -7.91 6.99 -14.03
CA ARG A 60 -9.15 6.94 -14.81
C ARG A 60 -10.32 6.56 -13.93
N ILE A 61 -10.05 5.73 -12.92
CA ILE A 61 -11.00 5.33 -11.89
C ILE A 61 -10.42 5.71 -10.53
N ASN A 62 -11.21 6.45 -9.76
CA ASN A 62 -10.86 6.92 -8.43
C ASN A 62 -12.08 6.83 -7.51
N SER A 63 -12.43 5.62 -7.09
CA SER A 63 -13.60 5.36 -6.24
C SER A 63 -13.20 4.74 -4.90
N GLU A 64 -14.19 4.45 -4.07
CA GLU A 64 -14.01 3.78 -2.78
C GLU A 64 -13.66 2.29 -2.91
N VAL A 65 -13.83 1.70 -4.10
CA VAL A 65 -13.65 0.27 -4.35
C VAL A 65 -12.67 -0.04 -5.47
N THR A 66 -12.29 0.95 -6.29
CA THR A 66 -11.38 0.79 -7.41
C THR A 66 -10.50 2.03 -7.57
N TYR A 67 -9.21 1.82 -7.83
CA TYR A 67 -8.26 2.87 -8.15
C TYR A 67 -7.30 2.37 -9.23
N ASP A 68 -6.94 3.22 -10.20
CA ASP A 68 -5.95 2.86 -11.21
C ASP A 68 -4.97 3.99 -11.53
N LEU A 69 -3.85 3.60 -12.14
CA LEU A 69 -2.81 4.48 -12.63
C LEU A 69 -2.39 4.04 -14.02
N TRP A 70 -2.42 5.00 -14.94
CA TRP A 70 -2.09 4.85 -16.35
C TRP A 70 -1.04 5.89 -16.74
N SER A 71 -0.16 5.53 -17.65
CA SER A 71 0.67 6.49 -18.36
C SER A 71 0.10 6.72 -19.74
N ASP A 72 -0.07 7.98 -20.13
CA ASP A 72 -0.63 8.41 -21.42
C ASP A 72 0.48 8.74 -22.44
N LYS A 73 1.54 7.91 -22.47
CA LYS A 73 2.66 8.02 -23.42
C LYS A 73 2.41 7.15 -24.64
N ASN A 74 2.74 7.70 -25.81
CA ASN A 74 2.85 6.92 -27.04
C ASN A 74 4.14 6.11 -27.03
N VAL A 75 4.01 4.78 -26.96
CA VAL A 75 5.13 3.84 -26.92
C VAL A 75 4.94 2.71 -27.91
N GLU A 76 6.02 2.05 -28.25
CA GLU A 76 6.00 0.80 -29.00
C GLU A 76 6.49 -0.34 -28.11
N ILE A 77 5.63 -1.32 -27.86
CA ILE A 77 5.94 -2.50 -27.05
C ILE A 77 5.76 -3.72 -27.93
N GLU A 78 6.83 -4.50 -28.14
CA GLU A 78 6.81 -5.70 -28.99
C GLU A 78 6.28 -5.44 -30.42
N GLY A 79 6.62 -4.28 -31.00
CA GLY A 79 6.17 -3.87 -32.33
C GLY A 79 4.74 -3.32 -32.38
N GLN A 80 4.05 -3.22 -31.25
CA GLN A 80 2.70 -2.66 -31.16
C GLN A 80 2.75 -1.25 -30.57
N LYS A 81 2.21 -0.29 -31.33
CA LYS A 81 2.01 1.07 -30.84
C LYS A 81 0.86 1.11 -29.83
N ARG A 82 1.13 1.70 -28.67
CA ARG A 82 0.14 1.96 -27.63
C ARG A 82 0.22 3.43 -27.28
N ASN A 83 -0.94 4.06 -27.11
CA ASN A 83 -1.02 5.45 -26.68
C ASN A 83 -1.11 5.58 -25.15
N GLU A 84 -1.18 4.44 -24.47
CA GLU A 84 -1.33 4.34 -23.03
C GLU A 84 -0.75 3.02 -22.51
N ILE A 85 -0.30 3.04 -21.26
CA ILE A 85 0.25 1.88 -20.57
C ILE A 85 -0.31 1.83 -19.16
N TYR A 86 -0.91 0.70 -18.81
CA TYR A 86 -1.35 0.43 -17.45
C TYR A 86 -0.15 0.25 -16.51
N PHE A 87 -0.11 0.96 -15.39
CA PHE A 87 0.95 0.82 -14.38
C PHE A 87 0.50 -0.07 -13.22
N ALA A 88 -0.44 0.42 -12.43
CA ALA A 88 -0.89 -0.26 -11.22
C ALA A 88 -2.37 0.07 -10.91
N GLY A 89 -3.01 -0.76 -10.11
CA GLY A 89 -4.32 -0.44 -9.57
C GLY A 89 -4.81 -1.43 -8.52
N LEU A 90 -5.92 -1.06 -7.90
CA LEU A 90 -6.57 -1.77 -6.81
C LEU A 90 -8.03 -1.97 -7.11
N MET A 91 -8.58 -3.11 -6.72
CA MET A 91 -10.02 -3.37 -6.76
C MET A 91 -10.45 -4.26 -5.60
N ILE A 92 -11.46 -3.83 -4.85
CA ILE A 92 -12.09 -4.69 -3.84
C ILE A 92 -12.91 -5.77 -4.56
N LYS A 93 -12.64 -7.03 -4.24
CA LYS A 93 -13.38 -8.21 -4.70
C LYS A 93 -14.07 -8.89 -3.52
N LYS A 94 -14.97 -9.83 -3.81
CA LYS A 94 -15.74 -10.57 -2.78
C LYS A 94 -14.87 -11.24 -1.70
N SER A 95 -13.64 -11.62 -2.01
CA SER A 95 -12.80 -12.45 -1.13
C SER A 95 -11.37 -11.95 -0.94
N HIS A 96 -11.02 -10.79 -1.51
CA HIS A 96 -9.69 -10.19 -1.45
C HIS A 96 -9.71 -8.76 -2.02
N VAL A 97 -8.68 -7.98 -1.75
CA VAL A 97 -8.30 -6.82 -2.56
C VAL A 97 -7.37 -7.28 -3.67
N GLY A 98 -7.75 -7.04 -4.92
CA GLY A 98 -6.91 -7.31 -6.07
C GLY A 98 -5.94 -6.15 -6.28
N PHE A 99 -4.65 -6.41 -6.21
CA PHE A 99 -3.59 -5.48 -6.60
C PHE A 99 -3.08 -5.88 -7.98
N TYR A 100 -3.34 -5.05 -8.99
CA TYR A 100 -2.93 -5.26 -10.35
C TYR A 100 -1.65 -4.47 -10.60
N TYR A 101 -0.57 -5.16 -10.98
CA TYR A 101 0.73 -4.52 -11.12
C TYR A 101 1.40 -4.96 -12.42
N MET A 102 1.34 -4.09 -13.43
CA MET A 102 1.83 -4.38 -14.78
C MET A 102 3.35 -4.57 -14.89
N PRO A 103 4.19 -3.84 -14.15
CA PRO A 103 5.64 -3.98 -14.26
C PRO A 103 6.10 -5.44 -14.11
N VAL A 104 5.49 -6.25 -13.24
CA VAL A 104 5.86 -7.68 -13.05
C VAL A 104 5.68 -8.55 -14.32
N TYR A 105 4.84 -8.10 -15.25
CA TYR A 105 4.63 -8.73 -16.54
C TYR A 105 5.62 -8.24 -17.59
N ALA A 106 5.90 -6.92 -17.60
CA ALA A 106 6.72 -6.28 -18.61
C ALA A 106 8.20 -6.65 -18.54
N GLU A 107 8.67 -7.12 -17.39
CA GLU A 107 10.05 -7.55 -17.18
C GLU A 107 10.07 -8.79 -16.29
N PRO A 108 10.20 -10.02 -16.85
CA PRO A 108 10.24 -11.26 -16.07
C PRO A 108 11.34 -11.26 -15.00
N GLU A 109 12.44 -10.53 -15.22
CA GLU A 109 13.52 -10.37 -14.25
C GLU A 109 13.08 -9.60 -13.00
N MET A 110 12.06 -8.72 -13.09
CA MET A 110 11.54 -8.05 -11.90
C MET A 110 10.94 -9.02 -10.89
N LYS A 111 10.49 -10.22 -11.32
CA LYS A 111 10.08 -11.27 -10.38
C LYS A 111 11.19 -11.65 -9.39
N LYS A 112 12.46 -11.45 -9.73
CA LYS A 112 13.60 -11.68 -8.82
C LYS A 112 13.75 -10.57 -7.77
N ILE A 113 13.15 -9.41 -8.01
CA ILE A 113 13.23 -8.23 -7.14
C ILE A 113 12.10 -8.22 -6.10
N PHE A 114 10.96 -8.85 -6.41
CA PHE A 114 9.88 -8.96 -5.43
C PHE A 114 10.27 -9.90 -4.29
N ASP A 115 9.92 -9.47 -3.08
CA ASP A 115 10.00 -10.34 -1.92
C ASP A 115 9.14 -11.61 -2.12
N PRO A 116 9.63 -12.80 -1.73
CA PRO A 116 8.89 -14.06 -1.85
C PRO A 116 7.51 -14.04 -1.18
N SER A 117 7.30 -13.24 -0.13
CA SER A 117 6.01 -13.09 0.54
C SER A 117 4.95 -12.47 -0.37
N LEU A 118 5.32 -11.44 -1.14
CA LEU A 118 4.45 -10.78 -2.12
C LEU A 118 4.22 -11.68 -3.34
N LEU A 119 5.25 -12.37 -3.84
CA LEU A 119 5.12 -13.30 -4.98
C LEU A 119 4.14 -14.45 -4.73
N LYS A 120 4.07 -14.97 -3.48
CA LYS A 120 3.09 -16.03 -3.12
C LYS A 120 1.64 -15.60 -3.33
N LEU A 121 1.38 -14.30 -3.31
CA LEU A 121 0.05 -13.71 -3.50
C LEU A 121 -0.28 -13.52 -4.99
N LEU A 122 0.69 -13.65 -5.90
CA LEU A 122 0.49 -13.54 -7.33
C LEU A 122 -0.44 -14.66 -7.85
N LYS A 123 -1.43 -14.25 -8.64
CA LYS A 123 -2.40 -15.08 -9.34
C LYS A 123 -2.45 -14.64 -10.80
N GLY A 124 -2.14 -15.59 -11.69
CA GLY A 124 -2.01 -15.30 -13.11
C GLY A 124 -0.73 -14.50 -13.42
N LYS A 125 -0.86 -13.47 -14.25
CA LYS A 125 0.27 -12.75 -14.84
C LYS A 125 0.72 -11.52 -14.03
N SER A 126 -0.22 -10.81 -13.42
CA SER A 126 0.04 -9.49 -12.78
C SER A 126 -0.90 -9.15 -11.61
N CYS A 127 -1.77 -10.07 -11.18
CA CYS A 127 -2.77 -9.80 -10.14
C CYS A 127 -2.37 -10.45 -8.82
N PHE A 128 -2.27 -9.68 -7.74
CA PHE A 128 -1.99 -10.16 -6.40
C PHE A 128 -3.29 -10.17 -5.58
N HIS A 129 -3.58 -11.27 -4.90
CA HIS A 129 -4.78 -11.39 -4.06
C HIS A 129 -4.43 -11.14 -2.60
N LEU A 130 -4.78 -9.95 -2.10
CA LEU A 130 -4.50 -9.52 -0.73
C LEU A 130 -5.71 -9.81 0.17
N LYS A 131 -5.55 -10.71 1.14
CA LYS A 131 -6.57 -10.99 2.17
C LYS A 131 -6.22 -10.41 3.53
N LYS A 132 -4.95 -10.09 3.72
CA LYS A 132 -4.39 -9.46 4.89
C LYS A 132 -3.27 -8.52 4.47
N LEU A 133 -3.01 -7.51 5.29
CA LEU A 133 -1.91 -6.57 5.09
C LEU A 133 -1.25 -6.28 6.44
N ASP A 134 -0.01 -6.70 6.60
CA ASP A 134 0.87 -6.28 7.68
C ASP A 134 1.87 -5.24 7.16
N ASP A 135 2.61 -4.62 8.07
CA ASP A 135 3.53 -3.53 7.74
C ASP A 135 4.69 -4.02 6.84
N GLU A 136 5.09 -5.28 6.98
CA GLU A 136 6.11 -5.92 6.14
C GLU A 136 5.62 -6.05 4.69
N LEU A 137 4.41 -6.59 4.48
CA LEU A 137 3.84 -6.71 3.15
C LEU A 137 3.58 -5.33 2.51
N LEU A 138 3.19 -4.33 3.30
CA LEU A 138 3.05 -2.96 2.82
C LEU A 138 4.39 -2.40 2.31
N GLY A 139 5.47 -2.57 3.08
CA GLY A 139 6.82 -2.15 2.67
C GLY A 139 7.31 -2.85 1.39
N HIS A 140 6.93 -4.13 1.18
CA HIS A 140 7.19 -4.83 -0.07
C HIS A 140 6.41 -4.25 -1.25
N ILE A 141 5.16 -3.82 -1.05
CA ILE A 141 4.36 -3.15 -2.09
C ILE A 141 4.97 -1.79 -2.44
N GLU A 142 5.38 -1.00 -1.44
CA GLU A 142 6.05 0.29 -1.66
C GLU A 142 7.34 0.14 -2.47
N SER A 143 8.19 -0.81 -2.06
CA SER A 143 9.45 -1.12 -2.76
C SER A 143 9.20 -1.57 -4.21
N ALA A 144 8.19 -2.41 -4.41
CA ALA A 144 7.80 -2.85 -5.74
C ALA A 144 7.38 -1.68 -6.63
N LEU A 145 6.51 -0.78 -6.13
CA LEU A 145 6.02 0.39 -6.86
C LEU A 145 7.16 1.36 -7.22
N ALA A 146 8.09 1.61 -6.29
CA ALA A 146 9.26 2.44 -6.54
C ALA A 146 10.13 1.88 -7.69
N GLU A 147 10.36 0.57 -7.69
CA GLU A 147 11.15 -0.09 -8.72
C GLU A 147 10.45 -0.10 -10.09
N GLY A 148 9.14 -0.37 -10.15
CA GLY A 148 8.44 -0.29 -11.43
C GLY A 148 8.35 1.13 -11.97
N TYR A 149 8.29 2.14 -11.09
CA TYR A 149 8.39 3.53 -11.53
C TYR A 149 9.78 3.84 -12.11
N ARG A 150 10.86 3.36 -11.48
CA ARG A 150 12.22 3.45 -12.04
C ARG A 150 12.29 2.82 -13.43
N LEU A 151 11.74 1.62 -13.60
CA LEU A 151 11.68 0.93 -14.89
C LEU A 151 10.90 1.73 -15.95
N TYR A 152 9.74 2.29 -15.58
CA TYR A 152 8.92 3.07 -16.50
C TYR A 152 9.66 4.34 -16.95
N LYS A 153 10.37 5.01 -16.05
CA LYS A 153 11.23 6.16 -16.41
C LYS A 153 12.34 5.76 -17.38
N GLU A 154 13.02 4.65 -17.12
CA GLU A 154 14.12 4.17 -17.98
C GLU A 154 13.63 3.79 -19.39
N LYS A 155 12.41 3.27 -19.50
CA LYS A 155 11.79 2.97 -20.79
C LYS A 155 11.16 4.19 -21.47
N GLY A 156 11.18 5.38 -20.85
CA GLY A 156 10.48 6.57 -21.35
C GLY A 156 8.95 6.43 -21.34
N TRP A 157 8.44 5.51 -20.52
CA TRP A 157 7.02 5.20 -20.37
C TRP A 157 6.33 6.13 -19.39
N VAL A 158 7.04 7.05 -18.74
CA VAL A 158 6.49 8.13 -17.90
C VAL A 158 7.41 9.35 -17.99
#